data_AF-A0A7V7YFM3-F1
#
_entry.id   AF-A0A7V7YFM3-F1
#
_cell.length_a   1.000
_cell.length_b   1.000
_cell.length_c   1.000
_cell.angle_alpha   90.00
_cell.angle_beta   90.00
_cell.angle_gamma   90.00
#
_symmetry.space_group_name_H-M   'P 1'
#
loop_
_entity.id
_entity.type
_entity.pdbx_description
1 polymer ?
#
loop_
_entity_poly.entity_id
_entity_poly.type
_entity_poly.pdbx_seq_one_letter_code
_entity_poly.pdbx_strand_id
1 'polypeptide(L)'
;MMPSAIGGYMDVRAILLLAAMAAGPASAQQVHKCVEGGKTSYQSAPCANSAPQKTWDATPQYDAYENQLRLERIRQDMRQRDQRQSYQASSGGGVRGVVVSQYKEPDRCQAAKDHRDAVYRAAGIKRSFELSRQMDDKVYAACK
;
A
#
# COMPACT_ATOMS: atom_id res chain seq x y z
N MET A 1 -49.57 -44.23 -6.26
CA MET A 1 -49.45 -42.92 -6.91
C MET A 1 -50.33 -41.94 -6.15
N MET A 2 -49.76 -40.77 -5.82
CA MET A 2 -50.35 -39.57 -5.21
C MET A 2 -50.48 -39.54 -3.67
N PRO A 3 -49.63 -38.75 -2.97
CA PRO A 3 -49.86 -38.35 -1.58
C PRO A 3 -50.80 -37.14 -1.53
N SER A 4 -51.86 -37.25 -0.74
CA SER A 4 -52.77 -36.15 -0.44
C SER A 4 -52.05 -35.05 0.33
N ALA A 5 -52.04 -33.86 -0.25
CA ALA A 5 -51.49 -32.65 0.35
C ALA A 5 -52.20 -32.34 1.67
N ILE A 6 -51.45 -32.37 2.77
CA ILE A 6 -51.86 -31.85 4.07
C ILE A 6 -51.87 -30.32 3.94
N GLY A 7 -53.06 -29.77 3.65
CA GLY A 7 -53.34 -28.35 3.69
C GLY A 7 -53.29 -27.83 5.12
N GLY A 8 -52.08 -27.61 5.63
CA GLY A 8 -51.87 -26.73 6.76
C GLY A 8 -51.89 -25.30 6.24
N TYR A 9 -52.96 -24.55 6.51
CA TYR A 9 -52.91 -23.09 6.45
C TYR A 9 -51.84 -22.63 7.45
N MET A 10 -50.59 -22.51 7.01
CA MET A 10 -49.63 -21.63 7.68
C MET A 10 -50.22 -20.23 7.52
N ASP A 11 -50.93 -19.82 8.57
CA ASP A 11 -51.60 -18.55 8.67
C ASP A 11 -50.62 -17.48 8.19
N VAL A 12 -51.00 -16.69 7.19
CA VAL A 12 -50.15 -15.63 6.63
C VAL A 12 -49.70 -14.69 7.74
N ARG A 13 -50.50 -14.59 8.82
CA ARG A 13 -50.13 -13.90 10.07
C ARG A 13 -48.95 -14.57 10.79
N ALA A 14 -48.91 -15.90 10.87
CA ALA A 14 -47.79 -16.63 11.46
C ALA A 14 -46.50 -16.46 10.63
N ILE A 15 -46.61 -16.44 9.29
CA ILE A 15 -45.47 -16.17 8.39
C ILE A 15 -44.99 -14.71 8.55
N LEU A 16 -45.91 -13.74 8.61
CA LEU A 16 -45.60 -12.33 8.82
C LEU A 16 -44.99 -12.06 10.20
N LEU A 17 -45.47 -12.73 11.26
CA LEU A 17 -44.92 -12.63 12.61
C LEU A 17 -43.50 -13.22 12.69
N LEU A 18 -43.24 -14.34 12.00
CA LEU A 18 -41.89 -14.92 11.93
C LEU A 18 -40.91 -14.01 11.17
N ALA A 19 -41.37 -13.38 10.07
CA ALA A 19 -40.56 -12.46 9.29
C ALA A 19 -40.23 -11.17 10.06
N ALA A 20 -41.15 -10.66 10.90
CA ALA A 20 -40.93 -9.49 11.74
C ALA A 20 -39.90 -9.74 12.86
N MET A 21 -39.79 -10.98 13.37
CA MET A 21 -38.77 -11.34 14.36
C MET A 21 -37.37 -11.52 13.78
N ALA A 22 -37.24 -11.75 12.46
CA ALA A 22 -35.94 -11.85 11.78
C ALA A 22 -35.37 -10.48 11.37
N ALA A 23 -36.15 -9.41 11.48
CA ALA A 23 -35.70 -8.04 11.26
C ALA A 23 -34.90 -7.55 12.48
N GLY A 24 -33.67 -8.06 12.64
CA GLY A 24 -32.70 -7.47 13.56
C GLY A 24 -32.44 -5.99 13.22
N PRO A 25 -32.04 -5.15 14.19
CA PRO A 25 -31.83 -3.74 13.96
C PRO A 25 -30.76 -3.54 12.87
N ALA A 26 -31.19 -3.02 11.72
CA ALA A 26 -30.32 -2.64 10.63
C ALA A 26 -29.58 -1.32 10.97
N SER A 27 -28.74 -1.33 12.00
CA SER A 27 -27.86 -0.21 12.36
C SER A 27 -26.52 -0.30 11.63
N ALA A 28 -26.52 -0.52 10.31
CA ALA A 28 -25.30 -0.66 9.53
C ALA A 28 -24.48 0.65 9.41
N GLN A 29 -25.01 1.77 9.89
CA GLN A 29 -24.39 3.10 9.81
C GLN A 29 -23.75 3.54 11.14
N GLN A 30 -23.75 2.71 12.18
CA GLN A 30 -23.15 3.04 13.46
C GLN A 30 -22.17 1.95 13.89
N VAL A 31 -21.05 2.36 14.50
CA VAL A 31 -20.08 1.46 15.12
C VAL A 31 -20.15 1.67 16.61
N HIS A 32 -20.40 0.60 17.35
CA HIS A 32 -20.49 0.59 18.80
C HIS A 32 -19.24 -0.06 19.40
N LYS A 33 -18.65 0.59 20.41
CA LYS A 33 -17.63 -0.01 21.28
C LYS A 33 -18.31 -0.67 22.47
N CYS A 34 -18.32 -1.99 22.48
CA CYS A 34 -18.83 -2.79 23.59
C CYS A 34 -17.67 -3.22 24.48
N VAL A 35 -17.84 -3.15 25.80
CA VAL A 35 -16.88 -3.68 26.77
C VAL A 35 -17.61 -4.68 27.64
N GLU A 36 -17.26 -5.96 27.49
CA GLU A 36 -17.90 -7.07 28.22
C GLU A 36 -16.83 -7.93 28.87
N GLY A 37 -16.93 -8.15 30.18
CA GLY A 37 -15.93 -8.92 30.94
C GLY A 37 -14.50 -8.40 30.82
N GLY A 38 -14.31 -7.09 30.61
CA GLY A 38 -13.00 -6.45 30.40
C GLY A 38 -12.44 -6.56 28.98
N LYS A 39 -13.14 -7.20 28.04
CA LYS A 39 -12.75 -7.28 26.62
C LYS A 39 -13.50 -6.22 25.82
N THR A 40 -12.77 -5.52 24.94
CA THR A 40 -13.36 -4.53 24.03
C THR A 40 -13.64 -5.16 22.67
N SER A 41 -14.88 -5.04 22.18
CA SER A 41 -15.27 -5.43 20.82
C SER A 41 -15.93 -4.25 20.10
N TYR A 42 -15.66 -4.11 18.81
CA TYR A 42 -16.27 -3.11 17.94
C TYR A 42 -17.26 -3.80 17.01
N GLN A 43 -18.52 -3.38 17.04
CA GLN A 43 -19.61 -4.05 16.31
C GLN A 43 -20.56 -3.03 15.71
N SER A 44 -21.16 -3.34 14.56
CA SER A 44 -22.20 -2.49 13.95
C SER A 44 -23.58 -2.73 14.56
N ALA A 45 -23.78 -3.88 15.21
CA ALA A 45 -24.96 -4.15 16.00
C ALA A 45 -24.83 -3.49 17.38
N PRO A 46 -25.95 -3.08 18.01
CA PRO A 46 -25.94 -2.63 19.39
C PRO A 46 -25.39 -3.74 20.30
N CYS A 47 -24.70 -3.33 21.36
CA CYS A 47 -24.09 -4.25 22.32
C CYS A 47 -25.17 -5.11 22.99
N ALA A 48 -24.99 -6.44 23.00
CA ALA A 48 -26.02 -7.39 23.40
C ALA A 48 -26.46 -7.26 24.87
N ASN A 49 -25.51 -7.08 25.78
CA ASN A 49 -25.74 -7.15 27.23
C ASN A 49 -25.40 -5.85 27.98
N SER A 50 -24.98 -4.80 27.28
CA SER A 50 -24.55 -3.53 27.91
C SER A 50 -24.87 -2.33 27.03
N ALA A 51 -24.98 -1.15 27.63
CA ALA A 51 -24.92 0.08 26.82
C ALA A 51 -23.55 0.19 26.13
N PRO A 52 -23.48 0.68 24.88
CA PRO A 52 -22.21 0.93 24.23
C PRO A 52 -21.42 1.98 25.01
N GLN A 53 -20.15 1.72 25.26
CA GLN A 53 -19.27 2.71 25.91
C GLN A 53 -19.09 3.94 25.03
N LYS A 54 -19.11 3.73 23.70
CA LYS A 54 -19.04 4.79 22.70
C LYS A 54 -19.70 4.33 21.41
N THR A 55 -20.36 5.25 20.72
CA THR A 55 -20.93 5.04 19.39
C THR A 55 -20.34 6.07 18.44
N TRP A 56 -20.06 5.66 17.22
CA TRP A 56 -19.68 6.55 16.12
C TRP A 56 -20.60 6.31 14.93
N ASP A 57 -20.97 7.40 14.25
CA ASP A 57 -21.62 7.30 12.96
C ASP A 57 -20.58 6.98 11.87
N ALA A 58 -20.80 5.88 11.16
CA ALA A 58 -20.03 5.49 10.00
C ALA A 58 -20.58 6.22 8.77
N THR A 59 -20.28 7.53 8.65
CA THR A 59 -20.62 8.29 7.45
C THR A 59 -19.80 7.77 6.27
N PRO A 60 -20.42 7.20 5.22
CA PRO A 60 -19.69 6.76 4.04
C PRO A 60 -19.06 7.98 3.36
N GLN A 61 -17.74 7.98 3.23
CA GLN A 61 -17.03 8.99 2.48
C GLN A 61 -17.04 8.58 1.01
N TYR A 62 -17.85 9.26 0.20
CA TYR A 62 -17.79 9.11 -1.25
C TYR A 62 -16.57 9.87 -1.76
N ASP A 63 -15.77 9.22 -2.60
CA ASP A 63 -14.72 9.91 -3.31
C ASP A 63 -15.35 10.87 -4.33
N ALA A 64 -15.16 12.17 -4.10
CA ALA A 64 -15.58 13.15 -5.08
C ALA A 64 -14.91 12.83 -6.43
N TYR A 65 -15.67 12.93 -7.53
CA TYR A 65 -15.19 12.67 -8.89
C TYR A 65 -13.85 13.39 -9.21
N GLU A 66 -13.67 14.61 -8.69
CA GLU A 66 -12.42 15.37 -8.80
C GLU A 66 -11.20 14.67 -8.17
N ASN A 67 -11.39 13.95 -7.05
CA ASN A 67 -10.31 13.18 -6.42
C ASN A 67 -9.94 11.97 -7.27
N GLN A 68 -10.92 11.30 -7.89
CA GLN A 68 -10.67 10.20 -8.81
C GLN A 68 -9.85 10.67 -10.02
N LEU A 69 -10.27 11.78 -10.65
CA LEU A 69 -9.53 12.39 -11.77
C LEU A 69 -8.11 12.80 -11.38
N ARG A 70 -7.92 13.35 -10.18
CA ARG A 70 -6.59 13.71 -9.65
C ARG A 70 -5.71 12.47 -9.50
N LEU A 71 -6.24 11.39 -8.91
CA LEU A 71 -5.51 10.14 -8.73
C LEU A 71 -5.14 9.50 -10.07
N GLU A 72 -6.04 9.51 -11.04
CA GLU A 72 -5.77 9.03 -12.39
C GLU A 72 -4.67 9.82 -13.08
N ARG A 73 -4.69 11.15 -12.96
CA ARG A 73 -3.63 12.02 -13.52
C ARG A 73 -2.26 11.70 -12.91
N ILE A 74 -2.19 11.51 -11.60
CA ILE A 74 -0.95 11.13 -10.90
C ILE A 74 -0.46 9.76 -11.41
N ARG A 75 -1.35 8.77 -11.53
CA ARG A 75 -1.00 7.44 -12.05
C ARG A 75 -0.47 7.50 -13.48
N GLN A 76 -1.08 8.32 -14.33
CA GLN A 76 -0.62 8.51 -15.71
C GLN A 76 0.76 9.16 -15.77
N ASP A 77 1.01 10.20 -14.97
CA ASP A 77 2.32 10.87 -14.91
C ASP A 77 3.41 9.90 -14.45
N MET A 78 3.16 9.09 -13.42
CA MET A 78 4.11 8.05 -12.97
C MET A 78 4.44 7.05 -14.08
N ARG A 79 3.43 6.53 -14.80
CA ARG A 79 3.65 5.61 -15.93
C ARG A 79 4.48 6.24 -17.05
N GLN A 80 4.23 7.51 -17.36
CA GLN A 80 5.00 8.22 -18.40
C GLN A 80 6.46 8.40 -17.99
N ARG A 81 6.71 8.73 -16.72
CA ARG A 81 8.07 8.85 -16.17
C ARG A 81 8.81 7.50 -16.20
N ASP A 82 8.16 6.44 -15.77
CA ASP A 82 8.72 5.08 -15.79
C ASP A 82 9.05 4.64 -17.22
N GLN A 83 8.15 4.91 -18.17
CA GLN A 83 8.41 4.63 -19.59
C GLN A 83 9.62 5.40 -20.11
N ARG A 84 9.69 6.73 -19.89
CA ARG A 84 10.84 7.54 -20.32
C ARG A 84 12.15 7.01 -19.73
N GLN A 85 12.14 6.68 -18.43
CA GLN A 85 13.29 6.12 -17.74
C GLN A 85 13.69 4.75 -18.32
N SER A 86 12.74 3.89 -18.71
CA SER A 86 13.02 2.61 -19.35
C SER A 86 13.63 2.76 -20.75
N TYR A 87 13.15 3.72 -21.56
CA TYR A 87 13.73 4.03 -22.86
C TYR A 87 15.15 4.59 -22.74
N GLN A 88 15.41 5.42 -21.72
CA GLN A 88 16.75 5.97 -21.46
C GLN A 88 17.72 4.93 -20.91
N ALA A 89 17.25 3.96 -20.11
CA ALA A 89 18.07 2.86 -19.60
C ALA A 89 18.53 1.88 -20.71
N SER A 90 17.71 1.70 -21.76
CA SER A 90 18.05 0.88 -22.94
C SER A 90 19.16 1.48 -23.81
N SER A 91 19.31 2.81 -23.80
CA SER A 91 20.27 3.57 -24.64
C SER A 91 21.71 3.60 -24.10
N GLY A 92 22.05 2.85 -23.05
CA GLY A 92 23.42 2.79 -22.53
C GLY A 92 23.73 3.93 -21.55
N GLY A 93 23.30 3.76 -20.31
CA GLY A 93 23.67 4.63 -19.20
C GLY A 93 22.95 4.20 -17.94
N GLY A 94 23.71 3.71 -16.96
CA GLY A 94 23.18 3.13 -15.72
C GLY A 94 22.14 4.00 -15.01
N VAL A 95 21.25 3.32 -14.29
CA VAL A 95 20.15 3.90 -13.49
C VAL A 95 20.67 5.05 -12.62
N ARG A 96 20.38 6.30 -13.01
CA ARG A 96 20.60 7.46 -12.15
C ARG A 96 19.35 7.65 -11.30
N GLY A 97 19.33 6.99 -10.15
CA GLY A 97 18.46 7.41 -9.05
C GLY A 97 18.84 8.83 -8.59
N VAL A 98 17.93 9.53 -7.91
CA VAL A 98 18.28 10.79 -7.24
C VAL A 98 19.24 10.45 -6.10
N VAL A 99 20.54 10.59 -6.35
CA VAL A 99 21.56 10.44 -5.31
C VAL A 99 21.62 11.74 -4.54
N VAL A 100 20.99 11.78 -3.36
CA VAL A 100 21.25 12.85 -2.38
C VAL A 100 22.64 12.55 -1.82
N SER A 101 23.65 13.26 -2.33
CA SER A 101 25.02 13.10 -1.86
C SER A 101 25.14 13.56 -0.41
N GLN A 102 25.64 12.68 0.45
CA GLN A 102 26.04 13.03 1.82
C GLN A 102 27.43 13.66 1.91
N TYR A 103 28.13 13.79 0.77
CA TYR A 103 29.51 14.24 0.70
C TYR A 103 29.61 15.75 0.50
N LYS A 104 30.65 16.35 1.08
CA LYS A 104 30.94 17.79 0.99
C LYS A 104 31.15 18.24 -0.47
N GLU A 105 31.72 17.38 -1.30
CA GLU A 105 31.98 17.62 -2.73
C GLU A 105 31.48 16.43 -3.58
N PRO A 106 30.17 16.39 -3.91
CA PRO A 106 29.55 15.27 -4.65
C PRO A 106 30.27 14.93 -5.96
N ASP A 107 30.62 15.96 -6.72
CA ASP A 107 31.18 15.82 -8.07
C ASP A 107 32.59 15.21 -8.04
N ARG A 108 33.40 15.55 -7.03
CA ARG A 108 34.76 14.99 -6.88
C ARG A 108 34.72 13.53 -6.48
N CYS A 109 33.81 13.17 -5.56
CA CYS A 109 33.59 11.78 -5.18
C CYS A 109 33.08 10.95 -6.37
N GLN A 110 32.15 11.49 -7.17
CA GLN A 110 31.65 10.78 -8.35
C GLN A 110 32.73 10.62 -9.42
N ALA A 111 33.50 11.68 -9.72
CA ALA A 111 34.60 11.61 -10.67
C ALA A 111 35.67 10.57 -10.28
N ALA A 112 35.97 10.44 -8.97
CA ALA A 112 36.90 9.43 -8.48
C ALA A 112 36.38 8.00 -8.69
N LYS A 113 35.08 7.76 -8.49
CA LYS A 113 34.44 6.46 -8.76
C LYS A 113 34.46 6.13 -10.26
N ASP A 114 34.11 7.10 -11.10
CA ASP A 114 34.12 6.93 -12.56
C ASP A 114 35.54 6.60 -13.08
N HIS A 115 36.56 7.24 -12.49
CA HIS A 115 37.96 6.97 -12.81
C HIS A 115 38.37 5.55 -12.42
N ARG A 116 38.05 5.10 -11.20
CA ARG A 116 38.29 3.71 -10.77
C ARG A 116 37.64 2.72 -11.74
N ASP A 117 36.38 2.96 -12.09
CA ASP A 117 35.64 2.05 -12.96
C ASP A 117 36.24 2.02 -14.37
N ALA A 118 36.77 3.14 -14.87
CA ALA A 118 37.54 3.17 -16.12
C ALA A 118 38.83 2.36 -16.06
N VAL A 119 39.61 2.50 -14.97
CA VAL A 119 40.83 1.74 -14.74
C VAL A 119 40.53 0.23 -14.62
N TYR A 120 39.47 -0.12 -13.90
CA TYR A 120 39.01 -1.49 -13.73
C TYR A 120 38.55 -2.14 -15.04
N ARG A 121 37.88 -1.38 -15.91
CA ARG A 121 37.53 -1.83 -17.27
C ARG A 121 38.76 -2.03 -18.14
N ALA A 122 39.74 -1.12 -18.08
CA ALA A 122 40.98 -1.24 -18.84
C ALA A 122 41.84 -2.42 -18.38
N ALA A 123 41.88 -2.72 -17.08
CA ALA A 123 42.63 -3.83 -16.51
C ALA A 123 41.99 -5.21 -16.79
N GLY A 124 40.66 -5.25 -16.93
CA GLY A 124 39.92 -6.49 -17.17
C GLY A 124 40.19 -7.56 -16.11
N ILE A 125 40.44 -8.80 -16.55
CA ILE A 125 40.73 -9.95 -15.68
C ILE A 125 42.11 -9.81 -14.98
N LYS A 126 43.02 -8.97 -15.50
CA LYS A 126 44.38 -8.78 -14.96
C LYS A 126 44.44 -7.78 -13.80
N ARG A 127 43.35 -7.57 -13.08
CA ARG A 127 43.31 -6.63 -11.95
C ARG A 127 44.15 -7.17 -10.79
N SER A 128 45.28 -6.52 -10.52
CA SER A 128 46.10 -6.85 -9.35
C SER A 128 45.48 -6.28 -8.07
N PHE A 129 45.79 -6.90 -6.94
CA PHE A 129 45.36 -6.42 -5.62
C PHE A 129 45.88 -5.00 -5.33
N GLU A 130 47.14 -4.72 -5.70
CA GLU A 130 47.76 -3.41 -5.50
C GLU A 130 47.05 -2.31 -6.30
N LEU A 131 46.68 -2.59 -7.55
CA LEU A 131 45.89 -1.68 -8.38
C LEU A 131 44.54 -1.39 -7.73
N SER A 132 43.85 -2.42 -7.25
CA SER A 132 42.57 -2.26 -6.55
C SER A 132 42.71 -1.38 -5.31
N ARG A 133 43.70 -1.67 -4.47
CA ARG A 133 43.95 -0.91 -3.25
C ARG A 133 44.23 0.56 -3.53
N GLN A 134 45.10 0.85 -4.51
CA GLN A 134 45.41 2.22 -4.88
C GLN A 134 44.16 3.00 -5.34
N MET A 135 43.26 2.36 -6.11
CA MET A 135 42.05 3.03 -6.56
C MET A 135 41.04 3.24 -5.43
N ASP A 136 40.91 2.29 -4.51
CA ASP A 136 40.01 2.41 -3.37
C ASP A 136 40.47 3.51 -2.40
N ASP A 137 41.79 3.64 -2.16
CA ASP A 137 42.37 4.73 -1.36
C ASP A 137 42.07 6.12 -1.98
N LYS A 138 42.15 6.23 -3.31
CA LYS A 138 41.81 7.46 -4.05
C LYS A 138 40.33 7.82 -3.93
N VAL A 139 39.43 6.84 -4.04
CA VAL A 139 37.99 7.05 -3.85
C VAL A 139 37.70 7.45 -2.41
N TYR A 140 38.31 6.77 -1.43
CA TYR A 140 38.15 7.12 -0.02
C TYR A 140 38.59 8.55 0.28
N ALA A 141 39.74 8.99 -0.24
CA ALA A 141 40.23 10.35 -0.07
C ALA A 141 39.32 11.42 -0.72
N ALA A 142 38.65 11.09 -1.83
CA ALA A 142 37.75 12.00 -2.54
C ALA A 142 36.32 12.02 -1.97
N CYS A 143 35.92 10.97 -1.25
CA CYS A 143 34.57 10.80 -0.72
C CYS A 143 34.49 10.94 0.81
N LYS A 144 35.58 11.28 1.51
CA LYS A 144 35.52 11.66 2.92
C LYS A 144 35.09 13.11 3.10
#